data_AF-A0A2E0HEM9-F1
#
_entry.id   AF-A0A2E0HEM9-F1
#
_cell.length_a   1.000
_cell.length_b   1.000
_cell.length_c   1.000
_cell.angle_alpha   90.00
_cell.angle_beta   90.00
_cell.angle_gamma   90.00
#
_symmetry.space_group_name_H-M   'P 1'
#
loop_
_entity.id
_entity.type
_entity.pdbx_description
1 polymer ?
#
loop_
_entity_poly.entity_id
_entity_poly.type
_entity_poly.pdbx_seq_one_letter_code
_entity_poly.pdbx_strand_id
1 'polypeptide(L)'
;MSFACVPAVRHPRVTTRRMLMKPDSASRSLTFTGLAAAVALAVGSLTITPALADTDDTLDSMQHEVKEMSAETQRFFQNGLREGKIETALLFNENLNSFKIDVQVRNETAVLEGKVENGVERELAEEIALSVDGIDEVDNRITLSEDAREGNPERNEDGFIASIEDATITAKAKMKLLANDFVDGTDVSIDTQQKTVVLEGEVSTQAEKDLAEQLVKNLDGVGGVDNRLQVKPNHS
;
A
#
# COMPACT_ATOMS: atom_id res chain seq x y z
N MET A 1 47.91 -76.97 -20.80
CA MET A 1 48.25 -76.12 -21.94
C MET A 1 47.54 -74.79 -21.74
N SER A 2 48.33 -73.75 -21.55
CA SER A 2 47.90 -72.38 -21.24
C SER A 2 47.79 -71.61 -22.56
N PHE A 3 46.66 -70.99 -22.84
CA PHE A 3 46.54 -69.99 -23.90
C PHE A 3 45.74 -68.80 -23.35
N ALA A 4 46.41 -67.66 -23.40
CA ALA A 4 45.90 -66.35 -23.07
C ALA A 4 44.82 -65.90 -24.07
N CYS A 5 43.84 -65.13 -23.60
CA CYS A 5 43.11 -64.21 -24.46
C CYS A 5 42.84 -62.89 -23.70
N VAL A 6 43.07 -61.82 -24.43
CA VAL A 6 43.22 -60.41 -24.06
C VAL A 6 41.87 -59.76 -23.72
N PRO A 7 41.78 -58.82 -22.77
CA PRO A 7 40.54 -58.09 -22.51
C PRO A 7 40.28 -57.00 -23.56
N ALA A 8 39.10 -57.00 -24.16
CA ALA A 8 38.63 -55.96 -25.07
C ALA A 8 38.13 -54.74 -24.29
N VAL A 9 38.78 -53.60 -24.53
CA VAL A 9 38.40 -52.26 -24.07
C VAL A 9 37.22 -51.76 -24.91
N ARG A 10 36.12 -51.33 -24.27
CA ARG A 10 35.08 -50.51 -24.89
C ARG A 10 34.82 -49.26 -24.04
N HIS A 11 35.02 -48.12 -24.67
CA HIS A 11 34.93 -46.78 -24.10
C HIS A 11 33.52 -46.44 -23.59
N PRO A 12 33.37 -45.81 -22.42
CA PRO A 12 32.12 -45.16 -22.03
C PRO A 12 31.91 -43.86 -22.82
N ARG A 13 30.68 -43.65 -23.29
CA ARG A 13 30.22 -42.47 -24.03
C ARG A 13 30.44 -41.19 -23.21
N VAL A 14 31.03 -40.18 -23.85
CA VAL A 14 31.19 -38.83 -23.32
C VAL A 14 29.80 -38.17 -23.27
N THR A 15 29.23 -38.08 -22.07
CA THR A 15 28.05 -37.26 -21.79
C THR A 15 28.55 -35.88 -21.41
N THR A 16 28.41 -34.91 -22.31
CA THR A 16 28.76 -33.51 -22.05
C THR A 16 27.80 -32.96 -20.99
N ARG A 17 28.23 -32.94 -19.72
CA ARG A 17 27.58 -32.17 -18.66
C ARG A 17 27.75 -30.68 -19.00
N ARG A 18 26.66 -30.05 -19.43
CA ARG A 18 26.52 -28.60 -19.53
C ARG A 18 26.80 -28.00 -18.14
N MET A 19 27.96 -27.37 -18.02
CA MET A 19 28.43 -26.71 -16.81
C MET A 19 27.53 -25.51 -16.55
N LEU A 20 26.70 -25.60 -15.51
CA LEU A 20 25.84 -24.53 -15.02
C LEU A 20 26.73 -23.51 -14.31
N MET A 21 27.09 -22.46 -15.03
CA MET A 21 27.87 -21.33 -14.51
C MET A 21 26.95 -20.43 -13.71
N LYS A 22 27.22 -20.29 -12.41
CA LYS A 22 26.55 -19.29 -11.53
C LYS A 22 26.87 -17.89 -12.06
N PRO A 23 25.90 -16.96 -12.10
CA PRO A 23 26.20 -15.57 -12.37
C PRO A 23 26.95 -14.98 -11.18
N ASP A 24 28.20 -14.59 -11.42
CA ASP A 24 28.98 -13.77 -10.49
C ASP A 24 28.32 -12.38 -10.39
N SER A 25 28.03 -12.00 -9.15
CA SER A 25 27.59 -10.67 -8.74
C SER A 25 28.74 -9.68 -8.94
N ALA A 26 28.89 -9.17 -10.15
CA ALA A 26 29.73 -8.00 -10.42
C ALA A 26 28.83 -6.76 -10.44
N SER A 27 28.87 -6.02 -9.34
CA SER A 27 28.40 -4.64 -9.22
C SER A 27 28.92 -3.81 -10.40
N ARG A 28 28.04 -3.46 -11.34
CA ARG A 28 28.33 -2.47 -12.38
C ARG A 28 27.32 -1.35 -12.22
N SER A 29 27.81 -0.27 -11.64
CA SER A 29 27.20 1.05 -11.64
C SER A 29 26.79 1.41 -13.08
N LEU A 30 25.49 1.40 -13.35
CA LEU A 30 24.93 1.97 -14.56
C LEU A 30 25.02 3.49 -14.44
N THR A 31 26.16 4.02 -14.86
CA THR A 31 26.26 5.45 -15.14
C THR A 31 25.29 5.78 -16.26
N PHE A 32 24.51 6.80 -15.97
CA PHE A 32 23.47 7.47 -16.75
C PHE A 32 24.02 8.00 -18.09
N THR A 33 24.32 7.12 -19.04
CA THR A 33 24.75 7.50 -20.40
C THR A 33 24.09 6.56 -21.40
N GLY A 34 22.84 6.83 -21.74
CA GLY A 34 22.14 5.98 -22.71
C GLY A 34 20.67 6.30 -23.00
N LEU A 35 20.14 7.46 -22.61
CA LEU A 35 18.78 7.87 -22.99
C LEU A 35 18.84 9.15 -23.85
N ALA A 36 19.31 8.99 -25.08
CA ALA A 36 19.22 10.02 -26.13
C ALA A 36 19.02 9.34 -27.49
N ALA A 37 17.91 8.61 -27.63
CA ALA A 37 17.34 8.15 -28.90
C ALA A 37 15.85 7.89 -28.62
N ALA A 38 14.86 8.40 -29.35
CA ALA A 38 14.83 9.29 -30.50
C ALA A 38 13.47 10.01 -30.51
N VAL A 39 13.45 11.34 -30.56
CA VAL A 39 12.30 12.07 -31.12
C VAL A 39 12.63 12.29 -32.59
N ALA A 40 12.37 11.27 -33.41
CA ALA A 40 12.45 11.39 -34.86
C ALA A 40 11.12 11.94 -35.38
N LEU A 41 10.97 13.28 -35.36
CA LEU A 41 10.01 13.92 -36.24
C LEU A 41 10.44 13.66 -37.68
N ALA A 42 9.51 13.12 -38.46
CA ALA A 42 9.65 12.91 -39.89
C ALA A 42 10.15 14.17 -40.60
N VAL A 43 11.37 14.12 -41.14
CA VAL A 43 11.71 14.89 -42.33
C VAL A 43 12.58 13.98 -43.19
N GLY A 44 12.06 13.62 -44.36
CA GLY A 44 12.70 12.68 -45.26
C GLY A 44 14.10 13.12 -45.68
N SER A 45 15.05 12.19 -45.59
CA SER A 45 16.14 11.99 -46.54
C SER A 45 17.02 10.87 -46.01
N LEU A 46 16.96 9.69 -46.63
CA LEU A 46 18.14 8.85 -46.68
C LEU A 46 18.19 8.20 -48.07
N THR A 47 19.21 8.61 -48.81
CA THR A 47 19.51 8.16 -50.17
C THR A 47 19.82 6.67 -50.19
N ILE A 48 19.02 5.91 -50.95
CA ILE A 48 19.19 4.48 -51.18
C ILE A 48 20.20 4.29 -52.33
N THR A 49 21.33 3.61 -52.08
CA THR A 49 22.15 3.00 -53.13
C THR A 49 21.78 1.52 -53.28
N PRO A 50 21.64 0.97 -54.50
CA PRO A 50 21.22 -0.41 -54.68
C PRO A 50 22.46 -1.31 -54.75
N ALA A 51 22.66 -2.18 -53.77
CA ALA A 51 23.57 -3.31 -53.91
C ALA A 51 23.16 -4.48 -53.02
N LEU A 52 22.46 -5.43 -53.66
CA LEU A 52 22.19 -6.81 -53.26
C LEU A 52 21.17 -7.03 -52.12
N ALA A 53 20.20 -7.88 -52.46
CA ALA A 53 18.99 -8.21 -51.74
C ALA A 53 19.22 -8.98 -50.43
N ASP A 54 18.64 -8.47 -49.35
CA ASP A 54 17.65 -9.14 -48.49
C ASP A 54 17.08 -8.07 -47.54
N THR A 55 16.18 -7.23 -48.08
CA THR A 55 15.67 -6.03 -47.40
C THR A 55 14.27 -6.19 -46.80
N ASP A 56 13.70 -7.40 -46.78
CA ASP A 56 12.42 -7.64 -46.09
C ASP A 56 12.63 -7.80 -44.57
N ASP A 57 13.59 -8.63 -44.15
CA ASP A 57 13.84 -8.88 -42.71
C ASP A 57 14.37 -7.64 -41.95
N THR A 58 15.10 -6.75 -42.63
CA THR A 58 15.69 -5.54 -42.02
C THR A 58 14.68 -4.40 -41.89
N LEU A 59 13.67 -4.33 -42.77
CA LEU A 59 12.61 -3.35 -42.67
C LEU A 59 11.57 -3.75 -41.62
N ASP A 60 11.25 -5.05 -41.51
CA ASP A 60 10.35 -5.57 -40.46
C ASP A 60 10.94 -5.39 -39.07
N SER A 61 12.25 -5.62 -38.87
CA SER A 61 12.90 -5.42 -37.57
C SER A 61 12.98 -3.94 -37.15
N MET A 62 13.20 -3.02 -38.08
CA MET A 62 13.15 -1.57 -37.81
C MET A 62 11.71 -1.06 -37.57
N GLN A 63 10.71 -1.61 -38.28
CA GLN A 63 9.31 -1.28 -38.05
C GLN A 63 8.78 -1.85 -36.72
N HIS A 64 9.29 -3.01 -36.29
CA HIS A 64 8.93 -3.62 -35.01
C HIS A 64 9.43 -2.78 -33.83
N GLU A 65 10.66 -2.26 -33.91
CA GLU A 65 11.25 -1.42 -32.85
C GLU A 65 10.55 -0.05 -32.74
N VAL A 66 10.17 0.57 -33.87
CA VAL A 66 9.37 1.81 -33.89
C VAL A 66 7.93 1.58 -33.39
N LYS A 67 7.32 0.42 -33.69
CA LYS A 67 5.99 0.05 -33.16
C LYS A 67 6.02 -0.17 -31.65
N GLU A 68 6.99 -0.92 -31.16
CA GLU A 68 7.19 -1.18 -29.73
C GLU A 68 7.45 0.13 -28.98
N MET A 69 8.32 1.00 -29.52
CA MET A 69 8.62 2.31 -28.95
C MET A 69 7.40 3.26 -28.96
N SER A 70 6.54 3.19 -30.00
CA SER A 70 5.28 3.95 -30.04
C SER A 70 4.26 3.44 -29.03
N ALA A 71 4.16 2.12 -28.83
CA ALA A 71 3.24 1.50 -27.87
C ALA A 71 3.69 1.72 -26.42
N GLU A 72 5.00 1.65 -26.15
CA GLU A 72 5.59 1.94 -24.85
C GLU A 72 5.43 3.41 -24.46
N THR A 73 5.70 4.33 -25.40
CA THR A 73 5.49 5.78 -25.19
C THR A 73 4.02 6.10 -24.94
N GLN A 74 3.11 5.48 -25.69
CA GLN A 74 1.67 5.68 -25.51
C GLN A 74 1.19 5.16 -24.14
N ARG A 75 1.67 3.99 -23.69
CA ARG A 75 1.36 3.43 -22.36
C ARG A 75 1.88 4.31 -21.24
N PHE A 76 3.10 4.85 -21.36
CA PHE A 76 3.67 5.76 -20.37
C PHE A 76 2.79 7.00 -20.14
N PHE A 77 2.33 7.62 -21.23
CA PHE A 77 1.44 8.79 -21.13
C PHE A 77 0.07 8.45 -20.53
N GLN A 78 -0.51 7.30 -20.93
CA GLN A 78 -1.80 6.86 -20.40
C GLN A 78 -1.74 6.50 -18.91
N ASN A 79 -0.67 5.81 -18.48
CA ASN A 79 -0.47 5.44 -17.08
C ASN A 79 -0.33 6.69 -16.21
N GLY A 80 0.49 7.67 -16.61
CA GLY A 80 0.66 8.91 -15.86
C GLY A 80 -0.63 9.72 -15.75
N LEU A 81 -1.47 9.72 -16.78
CA LEU A 81 -2.78 10.38 -16.72
C LEU A 81 -3.74 9.68 -15.74
N ARG A 82 -3.73 8.34 -15.69
CA ARG A 82 -4.53 7.56 -14.74
C ARG A 82 -4.05 7.78 -13.30
N GLU A 83 -2.75 7.74 -13.09
CA GLU A 83 -2.11 8.02 -11.80
C GLU A 83 -2.53 9.39 -11.27
N GLY A 84 -2.38 10.45 -12.08
CA GLY A 84 -2.80 11.79 -11.69
C GLY A 84 -4.32 11.91 -11.41
N LYS A 85 -5.17 11.14 -12.10
CA LYS A 85 -6.62 11.10 -11.80
C LYS A 85 -6.90 10.48 -10.43
N ILE A 86 -6.25 9.35 -10.13
CA ILE A 86 -6.38 8.68 -8.83
C ILE A 86 -5.88 9.61 -7.72
N GLU A 87 -4.68 10.19 -7.87
CA GLU A 87 -4.13 11.14 -6.90
C GLU A 87 -5.05 12.34 -6.67
N THR A 88 -5.60 12.89 -7.75
CA THR A 88 -6.55 14.01 -7.67
C THR A 88 -7.81 13.59 -6.91
N ALA A 89 -8.37 12.41 -7.20
CA ALA A 89 -9.56 11.90 -6.52
C ALA A 89 -9.32 11.64 -5.03
N LEU A 90 -8.14 11.11 -4.67
CA LEU A 90 -7.73 10.92 -3.27
C LEU A 90 -7.53 12.25 -2.54
N LEU A 91 -6.95 13.27 -3.20
CA LEU A 91 -6.72 14.59 -2.63
C LEU A 91 -8.02 15.33 -2.25
N PHE A 92 -9.09 15.13 -3.03
CA PHE A 92 -10.37 15.77 -2.79
C PHE A 92 -11.30 15.00 -1.85
N ASN A 93 -10.85 13.87 -1.29
CA ASN A 93 -11.62 13.14 -0.30
C ASN A 93 -11.36 13.69 1.11
N GLU A 94 -12.40 14.27 1.74
CA GLU A 94 -12.29 14.87 3.09
C GLU A 94 -11.92 13.85 4.19
N ASN A 95 -12.06 12.55 3.91
CA ASN A 95 -11.80 11.47 4.85
C ASN A 95 -10.45 10.78 4.61
N LEU A 96 -9.64 11.21 3.62
CA LEU A 96 -8.33 10.64 3.33
C LEU A 96 -7.23 11.68 3.43
N ASN A 97 -6.15 11.33 4.12
CA ASN A 97 -4.92 12.11 4.06
C ASN A 97 -4.07 11.67 2.86
N SER A 98 -4.32 12.28 1.69
CA SER A 98 -3.67 11.90 0.42
C SER A 98 -2.14 12.03 0.43
N PHE A 99 -1.55 12.82 1.34
CA PHE A 99 -0.09 13.02 1.42
C PHE A 99 0.68 11.81 1.95
N LYS A 100 -0.02 10.78 2.44
CA LYS A 100 0.58 9.56 3.00
C LYS A 100 0.40 8.33 2.10
N ILE A 101 -0.23 8.49 0.93
CA ILE A 101 -0.55 7.42 -0.01
C ILE A 101 0.15 7.70 -1.34
N ASP A 102 1.06 6.81 -1.72
CA ASP A 102 1.74 6.82 -3.01
C ASP A 102 0.95 5.95 -4.00
N VAL A 103 0.69 6.50 -5.19
CA VAL A 103 -0.06 5.81 -6.25
C VAL A 103 0.89 5.54 -7.41
N GLN A 104 0.89 4.31 -7.93
CA GLN A 104 1.58 3.97 -9.18
C GLN A 104 0.65 3.20 -10.09
N VAL A 105 0.57 3.56 -11.37
CA VAL A 105 -0.23 2.82 -12.34
C VAL A 105 0.66 2.08 -13.34
N ARG A 106 0.44 0.76 -13.47
CA ARG A 106 1.13 -0.08 -14.44
C ARG A 106 0.11 -0.81 -15.30
N ASN A 107 -0.09 -0.31 -16.52
CA ASN A 107 -1.15 -0.77 -17.41
C ASN A 107 -2.53 -0.52 -16.79
N GLU A 108 -3.24 -1.57 -16.39
CA GLU A 108 -4.60 -1.54 -15.81
C GLU A 108 -4.60 -1.87 -14.31
N THR A 109 -3.42 -2.06 -13.71
CA THR A 109 -3.27 -2.32 -12.28
C THR A 109 -2.75 -1.06 -11.57
N ALA A 110 -3.48 -0.57 -10.58
CA ALA A 110 -2.99 0.46 -9.66
C ALA A 110 -2.34 -0.20 -8.44
N VAL A 111 -1.19 0.31 -8.02
CA VAL A 111 -0.52 -0.09 -6.78
C VAL A 111 -0.62 1.07 -5.81
N LEU A 112 -1.21 0.81 -4.65
CA LEU A 112 -1.35 1.78 -3.57
C LEU A 112 -0.39 1.41 -2.44
N GLU A 113 0.53 2.30 -2.12
CA GLU A 113 1.49 2.14 -1.01
C GLU A 113 1.34 3.30 -0.03
N GLY A 114 1.69 3.10 1.25
CA GLY A 114 1.63 4.17 2.24
C GLY A 114 1.16 3.75 3.62
N LYS A 115 0.82 4.75 4.43
CA LYS A 115 0.32 4.59 5.79
C LYS A 115 -0.97 5.36 6.02
N VAL A 116 -2.00 4.66 6.46
CA VAL A 116 -3.31 5.25 6.81
C VAL A 116 -3.65 4.97 8.27
N GLU A 117 -4.64 5.69 8.80
CA GLU A 117 -4.96 5.69 10.23
C GLU A 117 -5.94 4.59 10.61
N ASN A 118 -6.71 4.05 9.66
CA ASN A 118 -7.66 2.97 9.91
C ASN A 118 -7.94 2.12 8.66
N GLY A 119 -8.62 1.00 8.85
CA GLY A 119 -8.99 0.09 7.76
C GLY A 119 -9.97 0.71 6.76
N VAL A 120 -10.80 1.67 7.21
CA VAL A 120 -11.81 2.34 6.38
C VAL A 120 -11.13 3.23 5.34
N GLU A 121 -10.10 3.99 5.73
CA GLU A 121 -9.29 4.80 4.83
C GLU A 121 -8.59 3.94 3.78
N ARG A 122 -8.06 2.77 4.19
CA ARG A 122 -7.41 1.83 3.28
C ARG A 122 -8.37 1.31 2.21
N GLU A 123 -9.59 0.95 2.62
CA GLU A 123 -10.63 0.43 1.72
C GLU A 123 -11.19 1.54 0.82
N LEU A 124 -11.40 2.73 1.36
CA LEU A 124 -11.84 3.89 0.60
C LEU A 124 -10.82 4.28 -0.48
N ALA A 125 -9.52 4.21 -0.18
CA ALA A 125 -8.47 4.46 -1.17
C ALA A 125 -8.50 3.45 -2.33
N GLU A 126 -8.80 2.17 -2.03
CA GLU A 126 -8.95 1.11 -3.03
C GLU A 126 -10.17 1.35 -3.93
N GLU A 127 -11.32 1.68 -3.34
CA GLU A 127 -12.55 1.98 -4.08
C GLU A 127 -12.38 3.20 -5.00
N ILE A 128 -11.73 4.26 -4.50
CA ILE A 128 -11.44 5.45 -5.31
C ILE A 128 -10.55 5.09 -6.50
N ALA A 129 -9.52 4.26 -6.30
CA ALA A 129 -8.64 3.82 -7.36
C ALA A 129 -9.38 2.96 -8.41
N LEU A 130 -10.24 2.03 -7.97
CA LEU A 130 -11.09 1.21 -8.84
C LEU A 130 -12.11 2.03 -9.63
N SER A 131 -12.57 3.16 -9.09
CA SER A 131 -13.54 4.03 -9.77
C SER A 131 -12.97 4.78 -10.98
N VAL A 132 -11.63 4.83 -11.13
CA VAL A 132 -10.99 5.53 -12.24
C VAL A 132 -11.00 4.69 -13.51
N ASP A 133 -11.53 5.26 -14.59
CA ASP A 133 -11.62 4.61 -15.91
C ASP A 133 -10.27 4.04 -16.38
N GLY A 134 -10.26 2.73 -16.64
CA GLY A 134 -9.09 2.01 -17.15
C GLY A 134 -8.19 1.42 -16.06
N ILE A 135 -8.68 1.31 -14.82
CA ILE A 135 -8.14 0.48 -13.75
C ILE A 135 -9.06 -0.72 -13.57
N ASP A 136 -8.52 -1.93 -13.77
CA ASP A 136 -9.26 -3.19 -13.63
C ASP A 136 -8.89 -3.92 -12.33
N GLU A 137 -7.73 -3.61 -11.76
CA GLU A 137 -7.20 -4.24 -10.56
C GLU A 137 -6.48 -3.24 -9.67
N VAL A 138 -6.59 -3.41 -8.35
CA VAL A 138 -5.84 -2.62 -7.37
C VAL A 138 -5.05 -3.55 -6.46
N ASP A 139 -3.73 -3.38 -6.45
CA ASP A 139 -2.81 -4.00 -5.49
C ASP A 139 -2.66 -3.04 -4.29
N ASN A 140 -3.51 -3.23 -3.29
CA ASN A 140 -3.55 -2.41 -2.09
C ASN A 140 -2.52 -2.90 -1.06
N ARG A 141 -1.39 -2.21 -0.98
CA ARG A 141 -0.27 -2.46 -0.05
C ARG A 141 -0.20 -1.43 1.07
N ILE A 142 -1.24 -0.63 1.24
CA ILE A 142 -1.33 0.37 2.30
C ILE A 142 -1.28 -0.35 3.65
N THR A 143 -0.41 0.15 4.53
CA THR A 143 -0.26 -0.36 5.89
C THR A 143 -0.96 0.53 6.89
N LEU A 144 -1.44 -0.07 7.98
CA LEU A 144 -2.01 0.71 9.09
C LEU A 144 -0.86 1.31 9.92
N SER A 145 -1.03 2.56 10.32
CA SER A 145 -0.11 3.27 11.23
C SER A 145 -0.03 2.53 12.58
N GLU A 146 1.06 2.67 13.33
CA GLU A 146 1.20 1.95 14.61
C GLU A 146 0.14 2.36 15.64
N ASP A 147 -0.36 3.60 15.55
CA ASP A 147 -1.49 4.10 16.33
C ASP A 147 -2.82 3.36 16.03
N ALA A 148 -2.87 2.62 14.93
CA ALA A 148 -4.01 1.79 14.52
C ALA A 148 -3.84 0.31 14.86
N ARG A 149 -2.66 -0.12 15.34
CA ARG A 149 -2.36 -1.53 15.66
C ARG A 149 -3.01 -2.03 16.94
N GLU A 150 -3.64 -1.15 17.74
CA GLU A 150 -4.50 -1.55 18.86
C GLU A 150 -5.90 -2.01 18.42
N GLY A 151 -6.15 -2.14 17.11
CA GLY A 151 -7.39 -2.68 16.58
C GLY A 151 -7.26 -3.95 15.75
N ASN A 152 -7.73 -5.09 16.26
CA ASN A 152 -7.76 -6.40 15.58
C ASN A 152 -8.29 -6.34 14.12
N PRO A 153 -7.53 -6.83 13.10
CA PRO A 153 -7.87 -6.69 11.69
C PRO A 153 -8.55 -7.96 11.15
N GLU A 154 -9.87 -8.06 11.27
CA GLU A 154 -10.64 -8.97 10.40
C GLU A 154 -11.78 -8.19 9.72
N ARG A 155 -11.87 -8.42 8.41
CA ARG A 155 -12.73 -7.76 7.41
C ARG A 155 -14.21 -7.76 7.81
N ASN A 156 -14.96 -6.89 7.12
CA ASN A 156 -16.40 -6.90 6.79
C ASN A 156 -17.07 -5.57 7.20
N GLU A 157 -18.25 -5.30 6.66
CA GLU A 157 -19.17 -4.19 6.96
C GLU A 157 -19.32 -3.87 8.46
N ASP A 158 -18.95 -4.84 9.32
CA ASP A 158 -18.70 -4.74 10.75
C ASP A 158 -17.75 -3.60 11.16
N GLY A 159 -16.76 -3.20 10.36
CA GLY A 159 -15.81 -2.12 10.71
C GLY A 159 -16.44 -0.72 10.71
N PHE A 160 -17.26 -0.43 9.70
CA PHE A 160 -18.04 0.81 9.64
C PHE A 160 -19.12 0.83 10.73
N ILE A 161 -19.82 -0.30 10.93
CA ILE A 161 -20.80 -0.45 12.01
C ILE A 161 -20.11 -0.30 13.38
N ALA A 162 -18.92 -0.85 13.57
CA ALA A 162 -18.14 -0.74 14.80
C ALA A 162 -17.70 0.70 15.06
N SER A 163 -17.29 1.45 14.04
CA SER A 163 -16.95 2.88 14.18
C SER A 163 -18.17 3.72 14.59
N ILE A 164 -19.36 3.41 14.06
CA ILE A 164 -20.61 4.05 14.48
C ILE A 164 -20.96 3.64 15.92
N GLU A 165 -20.77 2.38 16.29
CA GLU A 165 -21.01 1.87 17.64
C GLU A 165 -20.08 2.56 18.65
N ASP A 166 -18.78 2.67 18.35
CA ASP A 166 -17.77 3.34 19.17
C ASP A 166 -18.05 4.84 19.31
N ALA A 167 -18.45 5.52 18.23
CA ALA A 167 -18.87 6.92 18.28
C ALA A 167 -20.12 7.11 19.16
N THR A 168 -21.07 6.17 19.07
CA THR A 168 -22.28 6.16 19.91
C THR A 168 -21.95 5.94 21.37
N ILE A 169 -21.05 5.01 21.69
CA ILE A 169 -20.54 4.77 23.04
C ILE A 169 -19.86 6.03 23.59
N THR A 170 -18.99 6.66 22.80
CA THR A 170 -18.31 7.91 23.16
C THR A 170 -19.30 9.03 23.48
N ALA A 171 -20.32 9.22 22.63
CA ALA A 171 -21.34 10.23 22.86
C ALA A 171 -22.14 9.96 24.14
N LYS A 172 -22.55 8.69 24.38
CA LYS A 172 -23.22 8.29 25.62
C LYS A 172 -22.35 8.52 26.85
N ALA A 173 -21.07 8.18 26.77
CA ALA A 173 -20.10 8.38 27.84
C ALA A 173 -19.95 9.87 28.18
N LYS A 174 -19.76 10.72 27.16
CA LYS A 174 -19.70 12.18 27.33
C LYS A 174 -20.97 12.72 27.98
N MET A 175 -22.14 12.33 27.49
CA MET A 175 -23.41 12.75 28.08
C MET A 175 -23.56 12.28 29.53
N LYS A 176 -23.11 11.05 29.85
CA LYS A 176 -23.23 10.48 31.20
C LYS A 176 -22.31 11.18 32.20
N LEU A 177 -21.08 11.50 31.81
CA LEU A 177 -20.15 12.25 32.65
C LEU A 177 -20.58 13.70 32.80
N LEU A 178 -20.99 14.37 31.72
CA LEU A 178 -21.49 15.76 31.79
C LEU A 178 -22.77 15.90 32.61
N ALA A 179 -23.60 14.87 32.68
CA ALA A 179 -24.81 14.87 33.51
C ALA A 179 -24.54 14.50 34.98
N ASN A 180 -23.30 14.18 35.35
CA ASN A 180 -22.94 13.81 36.71
C ASN A 180 -22.29 14.99 37.45
N ASP A 181 -22.96 15.52 38.46
CA ASP A 181 -22.48 16.68 39.22
C ASP A 181 -21.19 16.42 40.04
N PHE A 182 -20.80 15.16 40.21
CA PHE A 182 -19.63 14.76 40.99
C PHE A 182 -18.37 14.55 40.16
N VAL A 183 -18.44 14.59 38.83
CA VAL A 183 -17.29 14.45 37.93
C VAL A 183 -17.25 15.67 37.02
N ASP A 184 -16.15 16.43 37.04
CA ASP A 184 -15.95 17.54 36.10
C ASP A 184 -15.69 16.99 34.68
N GLY A 185 -16.78 16.63 33.99
CA GLY A 185 -16.73 16.05 32.63
C GLY A 185 -16.21 17.00 31.55
N THR A 186 -15.93 18.27 31.87
CA THR A 186 -15.32 19.25 30.95
C THR A 186 -13.80 19.09 30.82
N ASP A 187 -13.13 18.58 31.86
CA ASP A 187 -11.68 18.38 31.88
C ASP A 187 -11.28 16.94 31.48
N VAL A 188 -12.26 16.11 31.09
CA VAL A 188 -12.09 14.69 30.77
C VAL A 188 -12.26 14.48 29.26
N SER A 189 -11.19 14.05 28.59
CA SER A 189 -11.25 13.51 27.23
C SER A 189 -11.74 12.06 27.28
N ILE A 190 -12.61 11.74 26.34
CA ILE A 190 -13.19 10.40 26.19
C ILE A 190 -13.10 10.02 24.73
N ASP A 191 -12.44 8.89 24.49
CA ASP A 191 -12.29 8.26 23.19
C ASP A 191 -12.65 6.78 23.31
N THR A 192 -13.28 6.20 22.29
CA THR A 192 -13.64 4.77 22.28
C THR A 192 -13.10 4.11 21.04
N GLN A 193 -12.43 2.97 21.22
CA GLN A 193 -11.95 2.14 20.12
C GLN A 193 -12.21 0.68 20.45
N GLN A 194 -12.85 -0.04 19.52
CA GLN A 194 -13.19 -1.46 19.68
C GLN A 194 -13.93 -1.74 20.99
N LYS A 195 -14.93 -0.92 21.32
CA LYS A 195 -15.71 -0.99 22.56
C LYS A 195 -14.91 -0.74 23.84
N THR A 196 -13.63 -0.37 23.75
CA THR A 196 -12.81 0.02 24.90
C THR A 196 -12.80 1.53 25.01
N VAL A 197 -13.25 2.06 26.15
CA VAL A 197 -13.30 3.50 26.40
C VAL A 197 -12.04 3.92 27.12
N VAL A 198 -11.32 4.89 26.58
CA VAL A 198 -10.15 5.52 27.18
C VAL A 198 -10.58 6.83 27.84
N LEU A 199 -10.25 6.98 29.12
CA LEU A 199 -10.52 8.19 29.89
C LEU A 199 -9.20 8.90 30.19
N GLU A 200 -9.03 10.12 29.66
CA GLU A 200 -7.83 10.93 29.83
C GLU A 200 -8.18 12.32 30.36
N GLY A 201 -7.25 12.96 31.07
CA GLY A 201 -7.45 14.27 31.67
C GLY A 201 -7.16 14.30 33.17
N GLU A 202 -7.62 15.35 33.83
CA GLU A 202 -7.36 15.60 35.24
C GLU A 202 -8.66 15.68 36.04
N VAL A 203 -8.68 15.04 37.21
CA VAL A 203 -9.78 15.10 38.18
C VAL A 203 -9.30 15.59 39.53
N SER A 204 -10.21 16.11 40.35
CA SER A 204 -9.86 16.73 41.63
C SER A 204 -9.62 15.70 42.73
N THR A 205 -10.25 14.53 42.63
CA THR A 205 -10.16 13.48 43.67
C THR A 205 -10.04 12.07 43.10
N GLN A 206 -9.52 11.14 43.91
CA GLN A 206 -9.53 9.71 43.54
C GLN A 206 -10.96 9.16 43.41
N ALA A 207 -11.91 9.69 44.20
CA ALA A 207 -13.30 9.27 44.13
C ALA A 207 -13.95 9.66 42.78
N GLU A 208 -13.64 10.83 42.24
CA GLU A 208 -14.03 11.24 40.89
C GLU A 208 -13.48 10.30 39.83
N LYS A 209 -12.19 9.95 39.93
CA LYS A 209 -11.53 9.00 39.02
C LYS A 209 -12.25 7.66 38.99
N ASP A 210 -12.54 7.11 40.17
CA ASP A 210 -13.19 5.80 40.32
C ASP A 210 -14.65 5.85 39.85
N LEU A 211 -15.35 6.95 40.12
CA LEU A 211 -16.74 7.16 39.70
C LEU A 211 -16.85 7.30 38.18
N ALA A 212 -15.94 8.04 37.54
CA ALA A 212 -15.92 8.19 36.09
C ALA A 212 -15.78 6.83 35.39
N GLU A 213 -14.86 5.98 35.88
CA GLU A 213 -14.71 4.61 35.39
C GLU A 213 -15.98 3.79 35.56
N GLN A 214 -16.61 3.83 36.75
CA GLN A 214 -17.84 3.09 36.99
C GLN A 214 -19.00 3.56 36.10
N LEU A 215 -19.14 4.85 35.89
CA LEU A 215 -20.20 5.40 35.04
C LEU A 215 -20.08 4.91 33.60
N VAL A 216 -18.85 4.91 33.08
CA VAL A 216 -18.55 4.50 31.71
C VAL A 216 -18.65 2.99 31.55
N LYS A 217 -18.13 2.22 32.51
CA LYS A 217 -18.17 0.75 32.51
C LYS A 217 -19.59 0.18 32.50
N ASN A 218 -20.56 0.93 33.04
CA ASN A 218 -21.97 0.53 33.08
C ASN A 218 -22.75 0.90 31.82
N LEU A 219 -22.12 1.50 30.80
CA LEU A 219 -22.80 1.84 29.56
C LEU A 219 -22.96 0.63 28.65
N ASP A 220 -24.13 0.52 28.02
CA ASP A 220 -24.41 -0.54 27.06
C ASP A 220 -23.46 -0.46 25.86
N GLY A 221 -22.82 -1.59 25.56
CA GLY A 221 -21.87 -1.73 24.45
C GLY A 221 -20.40 -1.56 24.84
N VAL A 222 -20.10 -1.16 26.09
CA VAL A 222 -18.71 -1.05 26.56
C VAL A 222 -18.13 -2.44 26.85
N GLY A 223 -17.04 -2.78 26.17
CA GLY A 223 -16.26 -3.99 26.36
C GLY A 223 -15.13 -3.82 27.40
N GLY A 224 -14.64 -2.61 27.59
CA GLY A 224 -13.57 -2.30 28.54
C GLY A 224 -13.43 -0.80 28.83
N VAL A 225 -12.75 -0.47 29.92
CA VAL A 225 -12.41 0.92 30.27
C VAL A 225 -10.94 0.98 30.62
N ASP A 226 -10.19 1.85 29.95
CA ASP A 226 -8.82 2.22 30.28
C ASP A 226 -8.84 3.60 30.96
N ASN A 227 -8.71 3.61 32.28
CA ASN A 227 -8.81 4.81 33.09
C ASN A 227 -7.42 5.45 33.34
N ARG A 228 -7.06 6.41 32.49
CA ARG A 228 -5.80 7.16 32.52
C ARG A 228 -5.93 8.53 33.18
N LEU A 229 -7.05 8.81 33.84
CA LEU A 229 -7.27 10.07 34.57
C LEU A 229 -6.19 10.28 35.65
N GLN A 230 -5.73 11.51 35.79
CA GLN A 230 -4.77 11.90 36.81
C GLN A 230 -5.45 12.73 37.90
N VAL A 231 -5.18 12.42 39.17
CA VAL A 231 -5.68 13.23 40.27
C VAL A 231 -4.76 14.43 40.44
N LYS A 232 -5.32 15.64 40.35
CA LYS A 232 -4.56 16.89 40.55
C LYS A 232 -3.83 16.82 41.91
N PRO A 233 -2.52 17.11 41.95
CA PRO A 233 -1.80 17.15 43.21
C PRO A 233 -2.38 18.28 44.08
N ASN A 234 -2.99 17.92 45.20
CA ASN A 234 -3.44 18.89 46.21
C ASN A 234 -2.20 19.62 46.76
N HIS A 235 -1.95 20.84 46.28
CA HIS A 235 -1.07 21.77 46.95
C HIS A 235 -1.78 22.30 48.20
N SER A 236 -1.47 21.67 49.35
CA SER A 236 -1.78 22.21 50.69
C SER A 236 -0.97 23.45 51.00
#